data_AF-A0A1J5PGL4-F1
#
_entry.id   AF-A0A1J5PGL4-F1
#
_cell.length_a   1.000
_cell.length_b   1.000
_cell.length_c   1.000
_cell.angle_alpha   90.00
_cell.angle_beta   90.00
_cell.angle_gamma   90.00
#
_symmetry.space_group_name_H-M   'P 1'
#
loop_
_entity.id
_entity.type
_entity.pdbx_description
1 polymer ?
#
loop_
_entity_poly.entity_id
_entity_poly.type
_entity_poly.pdbx_seq_one_letter_code
_entity_poly.pdbx_strand_id
1 'polypeptide(L)'
;MAVFYSCTHDRVVPYSTSSGPIAKGDTVCFQSDVLPLFQTYCASTGCHDGKNNGEDQNLNLTTYNNIMQGIVPFNTGPSKYYSVIKDGSMPPGNSPKLTSAQTATIAKWISQGALNTSCATTTCDTTKTTYSNGVSQIFSTYCNGCHGIAPGSGNVVLSDYASAKSAGTSMKASFLAGINYTSALPAMNMPPSGPLSNCQVIQITKWINNGCPQ
;
A
#
# COMPACT_ATOMS: atom_id res chain seq x y z
N MET A 1 13.11 55.37 22.92
CA MET A 1 12.60 54.82 21.64
C MET A 1 12.83 53.32 21.68
N ALA A 2 11.78 52.53 21.86
CA ALA A 2 11.85 51.06 21.84
C ALA A 2 11.20 50.59 20.53
N VAL A 3 11.98 49.86 19.72
CA VAL A 3 11.52 49.28 18.46
C VAL A 3 10.97 47.89 18.77
N PHE A 4 9.66 47.71 18.63
CA PHE A 4 9.03 46.40 18.74
C PHE A 4 9.08 45.72 17.36
N TYR A 5 9.86 44.66 17.25
CA TYR A 5 9.78 43.73 16.12
C TYR A 5 8.48 42.92 16.27
N SER A 6 7.56 43.11 15.34
CA SER A 6 6.34 42.32 15.23
C SER A 6 6.65 41.02 14.49
N CYS A 7 6.45 39.88 15.14
CA CYS A 7 6.39 38.58 14.47
C CYS A 7 4.96 38.38 13.93
N THR A 8 4.81 38.26 12.61
CA THR A 8 3.54 37.83 12.01
C THR A 8 3.29 36.37 12.41
N HIS A 9 2.25 36.10 13.19
CA HIS A 9 1.76 34.74 13.37
C HIS A 9 0.99 34.36 12.09
N ASP A 10 1.54 33.40 11.34
CA ASP A 10 0.79 32.76 10.28
C ASP A 10 -0.48 32.17 10.87
N ARG A 11 -1.60 32.46 10.20
CA ARG A 11 -2.91 31.99 10.61
C ARG A 11 -2.87 30.48 10.66
N VAL A 12 -3.07 29.92 11.85
CA VAL A 12 -3.48 28.54 12.04
C VAL A 12 -4.79 28.39 11.27
N VAL A 13 -4.73 27.75 10.10
CA VAL A 13 -5.93 27.35 9.36
C VAL A 13 -6.73 26.43 10.29
N PRO A 14 -7.98 26.76 10.61
CA PRO A 14 -8.79 25.92 11.48
C PRO A 14 -8.95 24.56 10.80
N TYR A 15 -8.72 23.50 11.57
CA TYR A 15 -8.94 22.12 11.16
C TYR A 15 -10.37 21.99 10.65
N SER A 16 -10.53 21.97 9.33
CA SER A 16 -11.82 21.71 8.69
C SER A 16 -12.16 20.26 8.92
N THR A 17 -13.14 20.01 9.80
CA THR A 17 -13.83 18.73 9.97
C THR A 17 -14.76 18.43 8.78
N SER A 18 -14.28 18.60 7.54
CA SER A 18 -15.04 18.22 6.36
C SER A 18 -15.03 16.70 6.21
N SER A 19 -16.16 16.09 6.53
CA SER A 19 -16.51 14.67 6.34
C SER A 19 -16.71 14.32 4.85
N GLY A 20 -15.72 14.64 4.02
CA GLY A 20 -15.66 14.28 2.61
C GLY A 20 -14.22 14.01 2.16
N PRO A 21 -14.01 13.12 1.18
CA PRO A 21 -12.67 12.81 0.69
C PRO A 21 -11.98 14.06 0.15
N ILE A 22 -10.80 14.38 0.70
CA ILE A 22 -9.98 15.51 0.25
C ILE A 22 -9.53 15.22 -1.20
N ALA A 23 -9.59 16.24 -2.07
CA ALA A 23 -9.04 16.14 -3.42
C ALA A 23 -7.53 15.83 -3.32
N LYS A 24 -7.09 14.76 -3.99
CA LYS A 24 -5.77 14.15 -3.76
C LYS A 24 -4.60 15.13 -3.88
N GLY A 25 -4.71 16.15 -4.74
CA GLY A 25 -3.75 17.27 -4.83
C GLY A 25 -2.29 16.82 -4.63
N ASP A 26 -1.57 17.56 -3.80
CA ASP A 26 -0.25 17.16 -3.32
C ASP A 26 -0.29 16.32 -2.03
N THR A 27 -1.47 16.02 -1.50
CA THR A 27 -1.65 15.31 -0.24
C THR A 27 -1.47 13.81 -0.43
N VAL A 28 -0.66 13.19 0.43
CA VAL A 28 -0.57 11.74 0.54
C VAL A 28 -1.61 11.27 1.55
N CYS A 29 -2.42 10.31 1.13
CA CYS A 29 -3.57 9.87 1.91
C CYS A 29 -3.28 8.53 2.56
N PHE A 30 -3.30 8.48 3.89
CA PHE A 30 -2.86 7.29 4.62
C PHE A 30 -3.61 6.03 4.17
N GLN A 31 -4.94 6.09 4.11
CA GLN A 31 -5.77 4.92 3.82
C GLN A 31 -5.56 4.35 2.41
N SER A 32 -5.24 5.19 1.41
CA SER A 32 -5.11 4.75 0.02
C SER A 32 -3.67 4.59 -0.46
N ASP A 33 -2.73 5.37 0.09
CA ASP A 33 -1.38 5.51 -0.44
C ASP A 33 -0.31 4.87 0.47
N VAL A 34 -0.57 4.77 1.78
CA VAL A 34 0.44 4.35 2.78
C VAL A 34 0.08 3.03 3.43
N LEU A 35 -1.15 2.91 3.97
CA LEU A 35 -1.61 1.70 4.66
C LEU A 35 -1.46 0.44 3.79
N PRO A 36 -1.82 0.45 2.49
CA PRO A 36 -1.61 -0.72 1.64
C PRO A 36 -0.15 -1.14 1.51
N LEU A 37 0.80 -0.20 1.56
CA LEU A 37 2.22 -0.51 1.49
C LEU A 37 2.69 -1.24 2.75
N PHE A 38 2.30 -0.74 3.93
CA PHE A 38 2.60 -1.43 5.20
C PHE A 38 1.94 -2.81 5.26
N GLN A 39 0.67 -2.93 4.86
CA GLN A 39 -0.05 -4.19 4.89
C GLN A 39 0.52 -5.23 3.90
N THR A 40 0.93 -4.79 2.71
CA THR A 40 1.42 -5.67 1.65
C THR A 40 2.85 -6.11 1.89
N TYR A 41 3.73 -5.20 2.31
CA TYR A 41 5.18 -5.46 2.39
C TYR A 41 5.64 -5.82 3.81
N CYS A 42 4.89 -5.47 4.85
CA CYS A 42 5.36 -5.61 6.24
C CYS A 42 4.41 -6.45 7.11
N ALA A 43 3.10 -6.30 6.94
CA ALA A 43 2.07 -6.96 7.75
C ALA A 43 1.45 -8.19 7.07
N SER A 44 2.24 -8.90 6.26
CA SER A 44 1.83 -10.18 5.69
C SER A 44 1.81 -11.29 6.74
N THR A 45 1.08 -12.37 6.46
CA THR A 45 1.03 -13.55 7.34
C THR A 45 2.43 -14.05 7.68
N GLY A 46 2.75 -14.17 8.97
CA GLY A 46 4.06 -14.61 9.47
C GLY A 46 5.05 -13.48 9.73
N CYS A 47 4.71 -12.23 9.44
CA CYS A 47 5.53 -11.05 9.72
C CYS A 47 4.84 -10.14 10.76
N HIS A 48 4.68 -8.84 10.47
CA HIS A 48 4.10 -7.88 11.40
C HIS A 48 2.56 -7.80 11.33
N ASP A 49 1.87 -8.94 11.26
CA ASP A 49 0.42 -9.03 11.11
C ASP A 49 -0.36 -9.05 12.44
N GLY A 50 0.36 -9.08 13.57
CA GLY A 50 -0.21 -9.15 14.92
C GLY A 50 -0.83 -10.49 15.28
N LYS A 51 -0.63 -11.56 14.49
CA LYS A 51 -1.20 -12.89 14.72
C LYS A 51 -0.17 -13.96 15.09
N ASN A 52 1.12 -13.65 14.98
CA ASN A 52 2.20 -14.60 15.22
C ASN A 52 3.00 -14.23 16.49
N ASN A 53 3.21 -15.23 17.36
CA ASN A 53 3.97 -15.11 18.62
C ASN A 53 5.49 -15.30 18.43
N GLY A 54 6.04 -15.06 17.23
CA GLY A 54 7.45 -15.30 16.89
C GLY A 54 8.20 -14.02 16.49
N GLU A 55 9.50 -13.98 16.83
CA GLU A 55 10.63 -13.03 16.57
C GLU A 55 10.38 -11.50 16.53
N ASP A 56 9.24 -11.01 16.07
CA ASP A 56 8.90 -9.58 15.90
C ASP A 56 7.98 -9.00 16.99
N GLN A 57 8.05 -9.53 18.22
CA GLN A 57 7.42 -8.96 19.43
C GLN A 57 5.90 -8.69 19.35
N ASN A 58 5.13 -9.45 18.56
CA ASN A 58 3.71 -9.16 18.30
C ASN A 58 3.47 -7.81 17.62
N LEU A 59 4.48 -7.25 16.92
CA LEU A 59 4.33 -6.01 16.18
C LEU A 59 3.23 -6.19 15.13
N ASN A 60 2.27 -5.26 15.13
CA ASN A 60 1.11 -5.30 14.26
C ASN A 60 1.09 -4.04 13.41
N LEU A 61 1.44 -4.09 12.13
CA LEU A 61 1.46 -2.94 11.22
C LEU A 61 0.20 -2.86 10.34
N THR A 62 -0.92 -3.45 10.78
CA THR A 62 -2.17 -3.48 10.00
C THR A 62 -3.06 -2.24 10.19
N THR A 63 -2.76 -1.37 11.17
CA THR A 63 -3.57 -0.21 11.52
C THR A 63 -2.75 1.07 11.66
N TYR A 64 -3.41 2.22 11.47
CA TYR A 64 -2.81 3.54 11.68
C TYR A 64 -2.16 3.68 13.07
N ASN A 65 -2.91 3.38 14.13
CA ASN A 65 -2.45 3.58 15.51
C ASN A 65 -1.17 2.79 15.83
N ASN A 66 -1.03 1.59 15.26
CA ASN A 66 0.14 0.78 15.49
C ASN A 66 1.33 1.21 14.60
N ILE A 67 1.09 1.58 13.34
CA ILE A 67 2.13 2.13 12.47
C ILE A 67 2.71 3.41 13.09
N MET A 68 1.87 4.24 13.69
CA MET A 68 2.31 5.48 14.35
C MET A 68 3.23 5.26 15.56
N GLN A 69 3.31 4.05 16.12
CA GLN A 69 4.26 3.75 17.22
C GLN A 69 5.74 3.86 16.79
N GLY A 70 6.03 3.73 15.49
CA GLY A 70 7.37 3.89 14.94
C GLY A 70 7.54 5.07 13.99
N ILE A 71 6.58 5.99 13.96
CA ILE A 71 6.56 7.17 13.09
C ILE A 71 6.45 8.44 13.94
N VAL A 72 7.29 9.42 13.61
CA VAL A 72 7.25 10.76 14.21
C VAL A 72 6.70 11.72 13.16
N PRO A 73 5.51 12.33 13.37
CA PRO A 73 4.95 13.32 12.47
C PRO A 73 5.93 14.43 12.12
N PHE A 74 5.88 14.91 10.88
CA PHE A 74 6.70 15.99 10.31
C PHE A 74 8.20 15.68 10.19
N ASN A 75 8.70 14.56 10.71
CA ASN A 75 10.13 14.27 10.71
C ASN A 75 10.45 12.80 10.41
N THR A 76 11.04 12.56 9.24
CA THR A 76 11.48 11.23 8.83
C THR A 76 12.71 10.73 9.60
N GLY A 77 13.52 11.63 10.16
CA GLY A 77 14.78 11.29 10.85
C GLY A 77 14.58 10.35 12.06
N PRO A 78 13.74 10.70 13.05
CA PRO A 78 13.47 9.85 14.20
C PRO A 78 12.39 8.77 13.95
N SER A 79 11.84 8.69 12.73
CA SER A 79 10.82 7.70 12.37
C SER A 79 11.45 6.32 12.12
N LYS A 80 11.57 5.50 13.17
CA LYS A 80 12.23 4.18 13.14
C LYS A 80 11.75 3.29 11.98
N TYR A 81 10.43 3.18 11.75
CA TYR A 81 9.91 2.33 10.69
C TYR A 81 10.31 2.82 9.30
N TYR A 82 10.35 4.13 9.09
CA TYR A 82 10.83 4.70 7.84
C TYR A 82 12.33 4.43 7.63
N SER A 83 13.14 4.55 8.68
CA SER A 83 14.59 4.29 8.60
C SER A 83 14.90 2.88 8.11
N VAL A 84 14.27 1.86 8.70
CA VAL A 84 14.49 0.44 8.32
C VAL A 84 13.88 0.06 6.96
N ILE A 85 12.89 0.80 6.48
CA ILE A 85 12.38 0.66 5.10
C ILE A 85 13.38 1.28 4.13
N LYS A 86 13.88 2.49 4.44
CA LYS A 86 14.78 3.26 3.59
C LYS A 86 16.14 2.59 3.42
N ASP A 87 16.68 2.00 4.48
CA ASP A 87 17.96 1.29 4.44
C ASP A 87 17.86 -0.12 3.80
N GLY A 88 16.64 -0.57 3.50
CA GLY A 88 16.38 -1.86 2.85
C GLY A 88 16.43 -3.06 3.79
N SER A 89 16.56 -2.84 5.11
CA SER A 89 16.49 -3.90 6.11
C SER A 89 15.11 -4.54 6.16
N MET A 90 14.06 -3.75 5.92
CA MET A 90 12.68 -4.22 5.82
C MET A 90 12.07 -3.91 4.44
N PRO A 91 11.41 -4.90 3.80
CA PRO A 91 11.24 -6.30 4.24
C PRO A 91 12.57 -7.09 4.26
N PRO A 92 12.74 -8.18 5.03
CA PRO A 92 14.05 -8.80 5.23
C PRO A 92 14.56 -9.61 4.04
N GLY A 93 15.88 -9.84 3.98
CA GLY A 93 16.52 -10.74 3.01
C GLY A 93 16.15 -10.46 1.55
N ASN A 94 15.75 -11.51 0.84
CA ASN A 94 15.32 -11.49 -0.56
C ASN A 94 13.81 -11.25 -0.75
N SER A 95 13.09 -10.84 0.29
CA SER A 95 11.68 -10.47 0.16
C SER A 95 11.53 -9.25 -0.77
N PRO A 96 10.39 -9.13 -1.49
CA PRO A 96 10.10 -7.97 -2.31
C PRO A 96 10.25 -6.67 -1.53
N LYS A 97 11.02 -5.73 -2.06
CA LYS A 97 11.25 -4.42 -1.44
C LYS A 97 10.28 -3.39 -1.98
N LEU A 98 10.01 -2.35 -1.18
CA LEU A 98 9.35 -1.16 -1.70
C LEU A 98 10.26 -0.48 -2.73
N THR A 99 9.65 0.03 -3.80
CA THR A 99 10.34 0.88 -4.77
C THR A 99 10.70 2.24 -4.16
N SER A 100 11.68 2.94 -4.74
CA SER A 100 12.05 4.29 -4.30
C SER A 100 10.86 5.26 -4.31
N ALA A 101 9.93 5.11 -5.27
CA ALA A 101 8.71 5.92 -5.33
C ALA A 101 7.75 5.62 -4.17
N GLN A 102 7.57 4.35 -3.80
CA GLN A 102 6.75 3.97 -2.64
C GLN A 102 7.39 4.45 -1.33
N THR A 103 8.71 4.31 -1.18
CA THR A 103 9.43 4.86 -0.02
C THR A 103 9.32 6.38 0.05
N ALA A 104 9.33 7.08 -1.10
CA ALA A 104 9.09 8.51 -1.17
C ALA A 104 7.65 8.89 -0.79
N THR A 105 6.65 8.07 -1.14
CA THR A 105 5.26 8.26 -0.68
C THR A 105 5.17 8.21 0.85
N ILE A 106 5.81 7.23 1.48
CA ILE A 106 5.86 7.13 2.95
C ILE A 106 6.57 8.37 3.55
N ALA A 107 7.71 8.77 2.98
CA ALA A 107 8.44 9.97 3.42
C ALA A 107 7.57 11.23 3.35
N LYS A 108 6.88 11.44 2.22
CA LYS A 108 6.01 12.59 1.99
C LYS A 108 4.83 12.60 2.97
N TRP A 109 4.20 11.47 3.23
CA TRP A 109 3.15 11.35 4.25
C TRP A 109 3.66 11.74 5.64
N ILE A 110 4.84 11.27 6.04
CA ILE A 110 5.46 11.64 7.33
C ILE A 110 5.70 13.15 7.39
N SER A 111 6.30 13.73 6.34
CA SER A 111 6.55 15.17 6.25
C SER A 111 5.27 16.01 6.26
N GLN A 112 4.13 15.46 5.83
CA GLN A 112 2.81 16.10 5.88
C GLN A 112 2.11 15.92 7.23
N GLY A 113 2.82 15.47 8.26
CA GLY A 113 2.28 15.30 9.61
C GLY A 113 1.69 13.92 9.89
N ALA A 114 1.94 12.95 9.01
CA ALA A 114 1.54 11.55 9.21
C ALA A 114 0.05 11.36 9.53
N LEU A 115 -0.84 12.15 8.90
CA LEU A 115 -2.26 12.17 9.24
C LEU A 115 -3.00 10.90 8.78
N ASN A 116 -4.02 10.48 9.53
CA ASN A 116 -4.93 9.39 9.15
C ASN A 116 -5.99 9.85 8.14
N THR A 117 -5.56 10.21 6.93
CA THR A 117 -6.41 10.80 5.89
C THR A 117 -7.03 9.76 4.97
N SER A 118 -8.30 9.99 4.60
CA SER A 118 -9.01 9.27 3.55
C SER A 118 -9.27 10.23 2.39
N CYS A 119 -8.87 9.83 1.19
CA CYS A 119 -9.08 10.62 -0.02
C CYS A 119 -9.78 9.77 -1.07
N ALA A 120 -10.32 10.44 -2.11
CA ALA A 120 -10.85 9.74 -3.26
C ALA A 120 -9.73 8.92 -3.89
N THR A 121 -9.93 7.60 -3.98
CA THR A 121 -8.92 6.66 -4.46
C THR A 121 -8.62 6.92 -5.92
N THR A 122 -7.40 7.38 -6.23
CA THR A 122 -6.94 7.56 -7.62
C THR A 122 -6.23 6.32 -8.17
N THR A 123 -6.01 5.30 -7.34
CA THR A 123 -5.29 4.06 -7.70
C THR A 123 -6.13 3.10 -8.54
N CYS A 124 -7.39 3.44 -8.81
CA CYS A 124 -8.22 2.68 -9.74
C CYS A 124 -8.86 3.59 -10.78
N ASP A 125 -8.71 3.18 -12.03
CA ASP A 125 -9.35 3.77 -13.18
C ASP A 125 -9.75 2.62 -14.10
N THR A 126 -11.06 2.35 -14.17
CA THR A 126 -11.58 1.19 -14.91
C THR A 126 -11.45 1.33 -16.44
N THR A 127 -10.89 2.43 -16.93
CA THR A 127 -10.48 2.64 -18.33
C THR A 127 -9.02 2.22 -18.58
N LYS A 128 -8.20 2.16 -17.54
CA LYS A 128 -6.79 1.76 -17.59
C LYS A 128 -6.67 0.25 -17.39
N THR A 129 -6.87 -0.51 -18.47
CA THR A 129 -7.00 -1.98 -18.41
C THR A 129 -5.85 -2.73 -19.07
N THR A 130 -4.64 -2.16 -19.09
CA THR A 130 -3.43 -2.88 -19.52
C THR A 130 -2.45 -3.02 -18.37
N TYR A 131 -1.47 -3.92 -18.51
CA TYR A 131 -0.50 -4.17 -17.45
C TYR A 131 0.29 -2.90 -17.11
N SER A 132 0.89 -2.27 -18.12
CA SER A 132 1.65 -1.03 -18.03
C SER A 132 0.78 0.19 -17.72
N ASN A 133 -0.49 0.17 -18.11
CA ASN A 133 -1.44 1.24 -17.82
C ASN A 133 -2.44 0.83 -16.74
N GLY A 134 -2.03 0.97 -15.47
CA GLY A 134 -2.88 0.89 -14.29
C GLY A 134 -2.83 -0.43 -13.50
N VAL A 135 -2.79 -1.59 -14.16
CA VAL A 135 -2.88 -2.88 -13.44
C VAL A 135 -1.61 -3.19 -12.64
N SER A 136 -0.43 -2.94 -13.21
CA SER A 136 0.85 -3.11 -12.50
C SER A 136 0.97 -2.21 -11.27
N GLN A 137 0.33 -1.04 -11.26
CA GLN A 137 0.28 -0.18 -10.09
C GLN A 137 -0.55 -0.82 -8.96
N ILE A 138 -1.69 -1.44 -9.30
CA ILE A 138 -2.48 -2.18 -8.31
C ILE A 138 -1.66 -3.37 -7.77
N PHE A 139 -1.01 -4.15 -8.63
CA PHE A 139 -0.17 -5.26 -8.17
C PHE A 139 1.00 -4.79 -7.30
N SER A 140 1.67 -3.71 -7.69
CA SER A 140 2.77 -3.13 -6.92
C SER A 140 2.32 -2.66 -5.52
N THR A 141 1.11 -2.10 -5.40
CA THR A 141 0.62 -1.59 -4.12
C THR A 141 0.02 -2.66 -3.22
N TYR A 142 -0.68 -3.66 -3.79
CA TYR A 142 -1.53 -4.58 -3.01
C TYR A 142 -1.12 -6.05 -3.07
N CYS A 143 -0.19 -6.45 -3.96
CA CYS A 143 0.08 -7.86 -4.22
C CYS A 143 1.57 -8.21 -4.12
N ASN A 144 2.44 -7.34 -4.62
CA ASN A 144 3.85 -7.67 -4.87
C ASN A 144 4.69 -7.85 -3.60
N GLY A 145 4.20 -7.52 -2.41
CA GLY A 145 4.89 -7.86 -1.17
C GLY A 145 5.03 -9.37 -0.93
N CYS A 146 4.07 -10.16 -1.43
CA CYS A 146 4.11 -11.62 -1.41
C CYS A 146 4.27 -12.24 -2.81
N HIS A 147 3.78 -11.55 -3.84
CA HIS A 147 3.76 -12.01 -5.24
C HIS A 147 4.77 -11.28 -6.14
N GLY A 148 5.80 -10.64 -5.57
CA GLY A 148 6.72 -9.79 -6.32
C GLY A 148 8.02 -10.46 -6.77
N ILE A 149 8.41 -11.59 -6.17
CA ILE A 149 9.66 -12.29 -6.47
C ILE A 149 9.38 -13.80 -6.51
N ALA A 150 10.01 -14.52 -7.43
CA ALA A 150 9.85 -15.96 -7.57
C ALA A 150 10.33 -16.74 -6.31
N PRO A 151 9.66 -17.84 -5.94
CA PRO A 151 8.48 -18.40 -6.60
C PRO A 151 7.19 -17.62 -6.35
N GLY A 152 7.19 -16.72 -5.35
CA GLY A 152 6.00 -16.00 -4.89
C GLY A 152 5.05 -16.90 -4.12
N SER A 153 4.19 -16.32 -3.27
CA SER A 153 3.19 -17.10 -2.56
C SER A 153 2.26 -17.82 -3.55
N GLY A 154 2.04 -19.12 -3.34
CA GLY A 154 1.23 -19.95 -4.24
C GLY A 154 1.82 -20.14 -5.63
N ASN A 155 3.13 -19.93 -5.82
CA ASN A 155 3.82 -19.93 -7.11
C ASN A 155 3.30 -18.85 -8.09
N VAL A 156 2.86 -17.70 -7.57
CA VAL A 156 2.33 -16.59 -8.35
C VAL A 156 3.26 -15.39 -8.26
N VAL A 157 3.70 -14.88 -9.41
CA VAL A 157 4.51 -13.66 -9.55
C VAL A 157 3.77 -12.65 -10.44
N LEU A 158 3.65 -11.41 -9.97
CA LEU A 158 2.87 -10.33 -10.60
C LEU A 158 3.68 -9.06 -10.87
N SER A 159 4.97 -9.04 -10.51
CA SER A 159 5.88 -7.89 -10.65
C SER A 159 6.37 -7.65 -12.08
N ASP A 160 6.22 -8.62 -12.98
CA ASP A 160 6.50 -8.48 -14.40
C ASP A 160 5.30 -8.93 -15.26
N TYR A 161 5.25 -8.44 -16.50
CA TYR A 161 4.14 -8.69 -17.41
C TYR A 161 4.00 -10.18 -17.78
N ALA A 162 5.10 -10.87 -18.03
CA ALA A 162 5.06 -12.25 -18.53
C ALA A 162 4.51 -13.18 -17.45
N SER A 163 5.01 -13.06 -16.22
CA SER A 163 4.54 -13.82 -15.07
C SER A 163 3.09 -13.46 -14.72
N ALA A 164 2.75 -12.17 -14.71
CA ALA A 164 1.39 -11.72 -14.42
C ALA A 164 0.40 -12.24 -15.46
N LYS A 165 0.73 -12.17 -16.76
CA LYS A 165 -0.08 -12.72 -17.84
C LYS A 165 -0.27 -14.21 -17.67
N SER A 166 0.82 -14.95 -17.41
CA SER A 166 0.75 -16.40 -17.16
C SER A 166 -0.20 -16.73 -16.02
N ALA A 167 -0.13 -15.97 -14.91
CA ALA A 167 -1.05 -16.14 -13.79
C ALA A 167 -2.51 -15.84 -14.18
N GLY A 168 -2.74 -14.72 -14.86
CA GLY A 168 -4.07 -14.28 -15.30
C GLY A 168 -4.73 -15.20 -16.33
N THR A 169 -3.95 -15.86 -17.19
CA THR A 169 -4.48 -16.79 -18.19
C THR A 169 -4.58 -18.23 -17.67
N SER A 170 -3.52 -18.74 -17.04
CA SER A 170 -3.41 -20.15 -16.66
C SER A 170 -4.18 -20.49 -15.38
N MET A 171 -4.40 -19.49 -14.50
CA MET A 171 -5.11 -19.67 -13.22
C MET A 171 -6.35 -18.77 -13.11
N LYS A 172 -6.91 -18.35 -14.25
CA LYS A 172 -7.99 -17.35 -14.33
C LYS A 172 -9.09 -17.52 -13.28
N ALA A 173 -9.65 -18.73 -13.15
CA ALA A 173 -10.73 -19.00 -12.20
C ALA A 173 -10.30 -18.78 -10.74
N SER A 174 -9.16 -19.35 -10.33
CA SER A 174 -8.61 -19.20 -8.98
C SER A 174 -8.16 -17.77 -8.68
N PHE A 175 -7.58 -17.07 -9.65
CA PHE A 175 -7.20 -15.66 -9.52
C PHE A 175 -8.44 -14.82 -9.24
N LEU A 176 -9.47 -14.93 -10.08
CA LEU A 176 -10.70 -14.17 -9.92
C LEU A 176 -11.41 -14.54 -8.61
N ALA A 177 -11.46 -15.81 -8.22
CA ALA A 177 -12.04 -16.23 -6.94
C ALA A 177 -11.27 -15.64 -5.75
N GLY A 178 -9.94 -15.60 -5.81
CA GLY A 178 -9.09 -15.05 -4.76
C GLY A 178 -9.31 -13.55 -4.53
N ILE A 179 -9.32 -12.74 -5.60
CA ILE A 179 -9.53 -11.28 -5.47
C ILE A 179 -10.99 -10.90 -5.18
N ASN A 180 -11.95 -11.76 -5.53
CA ASN A 180 -13.37 -11.57 -5.18
C ASN A 180 -13.72 -12.13 -3.80
N TYR A 181 -12.76 -12.72 -3.08
CA TYR A 181 -12.99 -13.33 -1.78
C TYR A 181 -14.01 -14.48 -1.78
N THR A 182 -14.15 -15.17 -2.92
CA THR A 182 -15.10 -16.29 -3.10
C THR A 182 -14.40 -17.64 -3.18
N SER A 183 -13.11 -17.74 -2.84
CA SER A 183 -12.40 -19.02 -2.83
C SER A 183 -12.97 -19.94 -1.75
N ALA A 184 -13.11 -21.22 -2.09
CA ALA A 184 -13.47 -22.27 -1.13
C ALA A 184 -12.36 -22.51 -0.09
N LEU A 185 -11.12 -22.11 -0.40
CA LEU A 185 -10.00 -22.11 0.53
C LEU A 185 -9.76 -20.67 1.00
N PRO A 186 -10.11 -20.32 2.26
CA PRO A 186 -9.97 -18.95 2.77
C PRO A 186 -8.55 -18.39 2.67
N ALA A 187 -7.53 -19.24 2.75
CA ALA A 187 -6.13 -18.87 2.59
C ALA A 187 -5.77 -18.37 1.17
N MET A 188 -6.63 -18.60 0.18
CA MET A 188 -6.46 -18.08 -1.19
C MET A 188 -7.23 -16.77 -1.44
N ASN A 189 -7.99 -16.27 -0.46
CA ASN A 189 -8.61 -14.95 -0.56
C ASN A 189 -7.54 -13.88 -0.33
N MET A 190 -7.36 -13.00 -1.31
CA MET A 190 -6.22 -12.07 -1.38
C MET A 190 -6.68 -10.64 -1.64
N PRO A 191 -6.02 -9.62 -1.07
CA PRO A 191 -4.88 -9.71 -0.12
C PRO A 191 -5.28 -10.24 1.28
N PRO A 192 -4.37 -10.81 2.08
CA PRO A 192 -4.68 -11.32 3.42
C PRO A 192 -5.15 -10.25 4.42
N SER A 193 -4.81 -8.98 4.18
CA SER A 193 -5.19 -7.85 5.04
C SER A 193 -6.62 -7.36 4.82
N GLY A 194 -7.31 -7.85 3.79
CA GLY A 194 -8.68 -7.46 3.45
C GLY A 194 -8.89 -7.38 1.93
N PRO A 195 -10.16 -7.37 1.47
CA PRO A 195 -10.48 -7.33 0.05
C PRO A 195 -10.08 -6.01 -0.60
N LEU A 196 -9.76 -6.07 -1.89
CA LEU A 196 -9.60 -4.87 -2.73
C LEU A 196 -10.93 -4.11 -2.83
N SER A 197 -10.85 -2.84 -3.20
CA SER A 197 -12.06 -2.09 -3.56
C SER A 197 -12.72 -2.67 -4.82
N ASN A 198 -14.04 -2.52 -4.94
CA ASN A 198 -14.79 -2.98 -6.12
C ASN A 198 -14.21 -2.45 -7.44
N CYS A 199 -13.75 -1.20 -7.45
CA CYS A 199 -13.11 -0.61 -8.62
C CYS A 199 -11.85 -1.41 -9.03
N GLN A 200 -10.95 -1.71 -8.08
CA GLN A 200 -9.71 -2.44 -8.34
C GLN A 200 -9.98 -3.85 -8.85
N VAL A 201 -10.96 -4.54 -8.24
CA VAL A 201 -11.41 -5.86 -8.69
C VAL A 201 -11.92 -5.79 -10.13
N ILE A 202 -12.75 -4.80 -10.47
CA ILE A 202 -13.25 -4.60 -11.83
C ILE A 202 -12.11 -4.36 -12.82
N GLN A 203 -11.14 -3.51 -12.47
CA GLN A 203 -10.01 -3.17 -13.34
C GLN A 203 -9.14 -4.41 -13.65
N ILE A 204 -8.79 -5.19 -12.62
CA ILE A 204 -8.05 -6.46 -12.79
C ILE A 204 -8.88 -7.47 -13.58
N THR A 205 -10.19 -7.59 -13.29
CA THR A 205 -11.09 -8.52 -13.98
C THR A 205 -11.20 -8.20 -15.46
N LYS A 206 -11.31 -6.92 -15.84
CA LYS A 206 -11.29 -6.49 -17.24
C LYS A 206 -9.98 -6.85 -17.92
N TRP A 207 -8.84 -6.60 -17.27
CA TRP A 207 -7.52 -6.96 -17.80
C TRP A 207 -7.40 -8.47 -18.06
N ILE A 208 -7.80 -9.31 -17.10
CA ILE A 208 -7.81 -10.78 -17.24
C ILE A 208 -8.75 -11.22 -18.37
N ASN A 209 -9.96 -10.68 -18.42
CA ASN A 209 -10.96 -11.06 -19.41
C ASN A 209 -10.60 -10.64 -20.83
N ASN A 210 -9.84 -9.56 -21.00
CA ASN A 210 -9.35 -9.09 -22.29
C ASN A 210 -8.03 -9.75 -22.72
N GLY A 211 -7.65 -10.87 -22.11
CA GLY A 211 -6.44 -11.62 -22.49
C GLY A 211 -5.13 -11.03 -21.96
N CYS A 212 -5.20 -10.25 -20.87
CA CYS A 212 -4.06 -9.66 -20.19
C CYS A 212 -3.19 -8.78 -21.13
N PRO A 213 -3.74 -7.71 -21.72
CA PRO A 213 -2.97 -6.82 -22.59
C PRO A 213 -1.84 -6.11 -21.81
N GLN A 214 -0.72 -5.86 -22.48
CA GLN A 214 0.46 -5.18 -21.90
C GLN A 214 0.24 -3.69 -21.76
#